data_AF-A0A959T192-F1
#
_entry.id   AF-A0A959T192-F1
#
_cell.length_a   1.000
_cell.length_b   1.000
_cell.length_c   1.000
_cell.angle_alpha   90.00
_cell.angle_beta   90.00
_cell.angle_gamma   90.00
#
_symmetry.space_group_name_H-M   'P 1'
#
loop_
_entity.id
_entity.type
_entity.pdbx_description
1 polymer ?
#
loop_
_entity_poly.entity_id
_entity_poly.type
_entity_poly.pdbx_seq_one_letter_code
_entity_poly.pdbx_strand_id
1 'polypeptide(L)' 'MLTVDISLGGFDEHIKAFAQLGERRESSYVCCVNAHMTAEARDAGFARVVNEADFATADGMPVLY' A
#
# COMPACT_ATOMS: atom_id res chain seq x y z
N MET A 1 -6.59 -6.66 14.74
CA MET A 1 -7.14 -6.52 13.39
C MET A 1 -6.62 -5.21 12.85
N LEU A 2 -5.89 -5.22 11.72
CA LEU A 2 -5.47 -3.98 11.05
C LEU A 2 -6.69 -3.38 10.37
N THR A 3 -6.81 -2.05 10.40
CA THR A 3 -7.87 -1.28 9.73
C THR A 3 -7.49 -0.88 8.31
N VAL A 4 -6.27 -1.22 7.88
CA VAL A 4 -5.75 -0.98 6.53
C VAL A 4 -5.59 -2.29 5.77
N ASP A 5 -5.97 -2.26 4.50
CA ASP A 5 -5.73 -3.33 3.55
C ASP A 5 -4.32 -3.17 2.95
N ILE A 6 -3.53 -4.23 3.00
CA ILE A 6 -2.15 -4.25 2.50
C ILE A 6 -2.08 -5.16 1.28
N SER A 7 -1.51 -4.67 0.19
CA SER A 7 -1.29 -5.45 -1.02
C SER A 7 -0.27 -6.55 -0.73
N LEU A 8 -0.65 -7.79 -1.01
CA LEU A 8 0.21 -8.96 -0.84
C LEU A 8 1.05 -9.19 -2.10
N GLY A 9 2.33 -9.50 -1.90
CA GLY A 9 3.26 -9.80 -2.97
C GLY A 9 4.71 -9.55 -2.56
N GLY A 10 5.64 -10.13 -3.31
CA GLY A 10 7.05 -9.81 -3.20
C GLY A 10 7.38 -8.45 -3.80
N PHE A 11 8.54 -7.89 -3.41
CA PHE A 11 9.01 -6.60 -3.93
C PHE A 11 9.05 -6.57 -5.47
N ASP A 12 9.62 -7.60 -6.10
CA ASP A 12 9.71 -7.67 -7.56
C ASP A 12 8.35 -7.77 -8.25
N GLU A 13 7.35 -8.37 -7.59
CA GLU A 13 5.98 -8.45 -8.10
C GLU A 13 5.30 -7.09 -8.07
N HIS A 14 5.51 -6.32 -6.99
CA HIS A 14 5.01 -4.95 -6.87
C HIS A 14 5.67 -4.03 -7.89
N ILE A 15 7.00 -4.10 -8.07
CA ILE A 15 7.70 -3.31 -9.08
C ILE A 15 7.19 -3.62 -10.50
N LYS A 16 6.98 -4.91 -10.82
CA LYS A 16 6.39 -5.29 -12.12
C LYS A 16 4.97 -4.73 -12.28
N ALA A 17 4.14 -4.78 -11.25
CA ALA A 17 2.79 -4.22 -11.29
C ALA A 17 2.80 -2.70 -11.54
N PHE A 18 3.70 -1.96 -10.87
CA PHE A 18 3.84 -0.52 -11.05
C PHE A 18 4.33 -0.14 -12.44
N ALA A 19 5.30 -0.89 -12.96
CA ALA A 19 5.77 -0.70 -14.33
C ALA A 19 4.64 -0.88 -15.35
N GLN A 20 3.80 -1.91 -15.18
CA GLN A 20 2.65 -2.16 -16.04
C GLN A 20 1.59 -1.04 -15.97
N LEU A 21 1.34 -0.45 -14.80
CA LEU A 21 0.46 0.72 -14.67
C LEU A 21 1.00 1.90 -15.49
N GLY A 22 2.30 2.15 -15.40
CA GLY A 22 2.99 3.18 -16.18
C GLY A 22 2.93 2.92 -17.69
N GLU A 23 3.15 1.68 -18.13
CA GLU A 23 3.04 1.28 -19.55
C GLU A 23 1.63 1.51 -20.11
N ARG A 24 0.60 1.24 -19.30
CA ARG A 24 -0.81 1.49 -19.66
C ARG A 24 -1.21 2.98 -19.58
N ARG A 25 -0.32 3.85 -19.08
CA ARG A 25 -0.62 5.27 -18.77
C ARG A 25 -1.81 5.42 -17.82
N GLU A 26 -1.92 4.48 -16.89
CA GLU A 26 -2.96 4.48 -15.87
C GLU A 26 -2.50 5.38 -14.71
N SER A 27 -3.30 6.40 -14.38
CA SER A 27 -3.00 7.24 -13.22
C SER A 27 -3.33 6.45 -11.96
N SER A 28 -2.32 6.18 -11.15
CA SER A 28 -2.48 5.32 -9.97
C SER A 28 -1.78 5.90 -8.74
N TYR A 29 -2.33 5.59 -7.57
CA TYR A 29 -1.81 5.93 -6.26
C TYR A 29 -1.23 4.69 -5.57
N VAL A 30 0.09 4.74 -5.35
CA VAL A 30 0.80 3.74 -4.55
C VAL A 30 1.08 4.33 -3.17
N CYS A 31 0.54 3.67 -2.14
CA CYS A 31 0.77 3.99 -0.73
C CYS A 31 1.84 3.06 -0.15
N CYS A 32 2.98 3.62 0.26
CA CYS A 32 4.01 2.88 0.98
C CYS A 32 3.68 2.84 2.48
N VAL A 33 3.10 1.73 2.94
CA VAL A 33 2.55 1.57 4.29
C VAL A 33 3.63 1.07 5.25
N ASN A 34 4.08 1.95 6.13
CA ASN A 34 4.98 1.58 7.23
C ASN A 34 4.22 1.25 8.53
N ALA A 35 4.95 0.75 9.53
CA ALA A 35 4.40 0.35 10.83
C ALA A 35 3.57 1.46 11.50
N HIS A 36 4.06 2.70 11.46
CA HIS A 36 3.40 3.83 12.11
C HIS A 36 2.05 4.12 11.46
N MET A 37 1.95 4.00 10.14
CA MET A 37 0.69 4.19 9.41
C MET A 37 -0.38 3.18 9.83
N THR A 38 0.02 1.94 10.16
CA THR A 38 -0.93 0.94 10.69
C THR A 38 -1.49 1.30 12.07
N ALA A 39 -0.74 2.05 12.88
CA ALA A 39 -1.22 2.57 14.16
C ALA A 39 -2.09 3.81 13.98
N GLU A 40 -1.74 4.68 13.03
CA GLU A 40 -2.46 5.91 12.69
C GLU A 40 -3.84 5.62 12.08
N ALA A 41 -3.99 4.51 11.35
CA ALA A 41 -5.25 4.09 10.73
C ALA A 41 -6.38 3.73 11.72
N ARG A 42 -6.21 4.00 13.01
CA ARG A 42 -7.34 4.11 13.94
C ARG A 42 -8.24 5.29 13.60
N ASP A 43 -7.68 6.35 13.01
CA ASP A 43 -8.47 7.41 12.42
C ASP A 43 -9.12 6.94 11.12
N ALA A 44 -10.44 7.09 11.03
CA ALA A 44 -11.21 6.59 9.89
C ALA A 44 -10.89 7.35 8.58
N GLY A 45 -10.53 8.64 8.69
CA GLY A 45 -10.11 9.42 7.54
C GLY A 45 -8.78 8.92 6.98
N PHE A 46 -7.81 8.68 7.87
CA PHE A 46 -6.51 8.14 7.51
C PHE A 46 -6.62 6.73 6.92
N ALA A 47 -7.38 5.84 7.57
CA ALA A 47 -7.61 4.48 7.08
C ALA A 47 -8.21 4.49 5.66
N ARG A 48 -9.17 5.40 5.40
CA ARG A 48 -9.78 5.55 4.08
C ARG A 48 -8.77 5.92 3.01
N VAL A 49 -7.85 6.85 3.30
CA VAL A 49 -6.80 7.23 2.35
C VAL A 49 -5.91 6.04 2.00
N VAL A 50 -5.52 5.23 2.98
CA VAL A 50 -4.70 4.04 2.73
C VAL A 50 -5.47 2.98 1.94
N ASN A 51 -6.73 2.74 2.28
CA ASN A 51 -7.57 1.70 1.66
C ASN A 51 -8.06 2.06 0.24
N GLU A 52 -8.08 3.35 -0.11
CA GLU A 52 -8.41 3.82 -1.46
C GLU A 52 -7.19 3.82 -2.41
N ALA A 53 -6.01 3.35 -1.95
CA ALA A 53 -4.84 3.20 -2.81
C ALA A 53 -5.00 2.04 -3.81
N ASP A 54 -4.53 2.24 -5.04
CA ASP A 54 -4.46 1.16 -6.04
C ASP A 54 -3.49 0.07 -5.60
N PHE A 55 -2.46 0.46 -4.85
CA PHE A 55 -1.55 -0.43 -4.15
C PHE A 55 -1.17 0.12 -2.79
N ALA A 56 -1.32 -0.68 -1.75
CA ALA A 56 -0.82 -0.43 -0.41
C ALA A 56 0.40 -1.34 -0.17
N THR A 57 1.57 -0.90 -0.62
CA THR A 57 2.80 -1.69 -0.53
C THR A 57 3.40 -1.58 0.87
N ALA A 58 3.75 -2.71 1.47
CA ALA A 58 4.45 -2.73 2.75
C ALA A 58 5.82 -2.03 2.66
N ASP A 59 6.11 -1.13 3.60
CA ASP A 59 7.38 -0.43 3.73
C ASP A 59 8.04 -0.75 5.08
N GLY A 60 9.12 -1.54 5.01
CA GLY A 60 9.93 -1.93 6.16
C GLY A 60 9.34 -3.05 7.04
N MET A 61 10.12 -3.40 8.06
CA MET A 61 9.77 -4.40 9.08
C MET A 61 9.11 -3.64 10.25
N PRO A 62 7.83 -3.93 10.62
CA PRO A 62 7.16 -5.22 10.73
C PRO A 62 6.01 -5.45 9.74
N VAL A 63 5.82 -4.59 8.74
CA VAL A 63 4.71 -4.74 7.78
C VAL A 63 5.01 -5.82 6.74
N LEU A 64 6.30 -6.09 6.51
CA LEU A 64 6.80 -7.15 5.64
C LEU A 64 6.83 -8.56 6.28
N TYR A 65 6.47 -8.74 7.56
CA TYR A 65 6.64 -10.00 8.30
C TYR A 65 5.37 -10.51 8.97
#